data_AF-A0A3D0UJB8-F1
#
_entry.id   AF-A0A3D0UJB8-F1
#
_cell.length_a   1.000
_cell.length_b   1.000
_cell.length_c   1.000
_cell.angle_alpha   90.00
_cell.angle_beta   90.00
_cell.angle_gamma   90.00
#
_symmetry.space_group_name_H-M   'P 1'
#
loop_
_entity.id
_entity.type
_entity.pdbx_description
1 polymer ?
#
loop_
_entity_poly.entity_id
_entity_poly.type
_entity_poly.pdbx_seq_one_letter_code
_entity_poly.pdbx_strand_id
1 'polypeptide(L)'
;MTTRISDDQLDLAVSRLLHGDSPANILDSFPAEAADLRPILHVATTLETLRPVETPAVESLVSDRNDFLAQVTELQLQPVSPTPIVRLKDWISQQLSRSSSTSTPQQKEIRKMSALILKAALILVFAFGSLGGTLAAAADSLPDSAVYPLKLAMEQARLTFSNDPGEQAKMHLAFAQERTQEMVRLAAKGEVPDEALLTRMQTHMRTAYQLAAQAGKEQIQGL
;
A
#
# COMPACT_ATOMS: atom_id res chain seq x y z
N MET A 1 54.35 28.85 -5.03
CA MET A 1 54.14 27.82 -4.00
C MET A 1 53.22 28.44 -2.97
N THR A 2 51.94 28.07 -2.97
CA THR A 2 50.98 28.48 -1.93
C THR A 2 51.19 27.58 -0.72
N THR A 3 51.87 28.09 0.30
CA THR A 3 52.08 27.39 1.57
C THR A 3 50.75 27.35 2.30
N ARG A 4 50.14 26.16 2.38
CA ARG A 4 48.87 25.96 3.08
C ARG A 4 49.13 26.03 4.59
N ILE A 5 48.38 26.88 5.29
CA ILE A 5 48.44 26.97 6.76
C ILE A 5 48.15 25.62 7.44
N SER A 6 48.89 25.28 8.49
CA SER A 6 48.59 24.11 9.34
C SER A 6 47.58 24.45 10.44
N ASP A 7 46.82 23.45 10.91
CA ASP A 7 45.83 23.62 11.98
C ASP A 7 46.47 24.19 13.26
N ASP A 8 47.67 23.74 13.64
CA ASP A 8 48.41 24.27 14.80
C ASP A 8 48.77 25.76 14.67
N GLN A 9 49.15 26.20 13.46
CA GLN A 9 49.46 27.61 13.17
C GLN A 9 48.20 28.47 13.23
N LEU A 10 47.08 27.93 12.73
CA LEU A 10 45.79 28.61 12.77
C LEU A 10 45.28 28.76 14.21
N ASP A 11 45.33 27.69 15.00
CA ASP A 11 44.92 27.71 16.41
C ASP A 11 45.77 28.69 17.22
N LEU A 12 47.09 28.74 16.97
CA LEU A 12 47.98 29.71 17.61
C LEU A 12 47.64 31.15 17.20
N ALA A 13 47.36 31.41 15.93
CA ALA A 13 46.98 32.73 15.44
C ALA A 13 45.65 33.21 16.04
N VAL A 14 44.64 32.33 16.10
CA VAL A 14 43.33 32.63 16.70
C VAL A 14 43.46 32.83 18.21
N SER A 15 44.26 32.00 18.89
CA SER A 15 44.52 32.16 20.32
C SER A 15 45.16 33.52 20.62
N ARG A 16 46.17 33.94 19.85
CA ARG A 16 46.79 35.27 20.03
C ARG A 16 45.80 36.41 19.81
N LEU A 17 44.92 36.28 18.81
CA LEU A 17 43.85 37.26 18.58
C LEU A 17 42.91 37.39 19.79
N LEU A 18 42.45 36.26 20.34
CA LEU A 18 41.60 36.23 21.54
C LEU A 18 42.28 36.77 22.80
N HIS A 19 43.62 36.70 22.88
CA HIS A 19 44.40 37.31 23.96
C HIS A 19 44.71 38.79 23.72
N GLY A 20 44.12 39.41 22.70
CA GLY A 20 44.18 40.86 22.44
C GLY A 20 45.34 41.31 21.54
N ASP A 21 46.03 40.38 20.87
CA ASP A 21 47.10 40.71 19.94
C ASP A 21 46.53 41.26 18.62
N SER A 22 47.11 42.32 18.06
CA SER A 22 46.58 42.96 16.85
C SER A 22 46.71 42.02 15.63
N PRO A 23 45.71 41.95 14.73
CA PRO A 23 45.80 41.17 13.49
C PRO A 23 47.06 41.49 12.66
N ALA A 24 47.54 42.74 12.69
CA ALA A 24 48.77 43.13 12.00
C ALA A 24 50.01 42.43 12.60
N ASN A 25 50.13 42.40 13.93
CA ASN A 25 51.23 41.76 14.64
C ASN A 25 51.24 40.23 14.44
N ILE A 26 50.04 39.63 14.34
CA ILE A 26 49.88 38.20 14.08
C ILE A 26 50.36 37.89 12.66
N LEU A 27 49.95 38.70 11.66
CA LEU A 27 50.38 38.50 10.27
C LEU A 27 51.89 38.71 10.09
N ASP A 28 52.50 39.63 10.84
CA ASP A 28 53.96 39.82 10.83
C ASP A 28 54.72 38.64 11.43
N SER A 29 54.09 37.88 12.34
CA SER A 29 54.65 36.64 12.91
C SER A 29 54.57 35.45 11.94
N PHE A 30 53.71 35.51 10.92
CA PHE A 30 53.47 34.44 9.93
C PHE A 30 53.49 34.98 8.49
N PRO A 31 54.64 35.50 8.00
CA PRO A 31 54.71 36.19 6.71
C PRO A 31 54.48 35.26 5.52
N ALA A 32 54.77 33.96 5.65
CA ALA A 32 54.59 32.98 4.57
C ALA A 32 53.11 32.60 4.36
N GLU A 33 52.32 32.59 5.43
CA GLU A 33 50.90 32.21 5.48
C GLU A 33 49.95 33.43 5.58
N ALA A 34 50.49 34.65 5.56
CA ALA A 34 49.73 35.88 5.73
C ALA A 34 48.58 36.06 4.73
N ALA A 35 48.73 35.50 3.51
CA ALA A 35 47.69 35.51 2.48
C ALA A 35 46.43 34.72 2.92
N ASP A 36 46.63 33.59 3.61
CA ASP A 36 45.56 32.69 4.04
C ASP A 36 44.96 33.14 5.40
N LEU A 37 45.79 33.71 6.29
CA LEU A 37 45.36 34.17 7.62
C LEU A 37 44.53 35.46 7.60
N ARG A 38 44.81 36.38 6.66
CA ARG A 38 44.12 37.67 6.55
C ARG A 38 42.59 37.58 6.57
N PRO A 39 41.93 36.79 5.70
CA PRO A 39 40.47 36.71 5.69
C PRO A 39 39.92 36.12 7.00
N ILE A 40 40.61 35.16 7.60
CA ILE A 40 40.16 34.50 8.84
C ILE A 40 40.22 35.46 10.02
N LEU A 41 41.34 36.18 10.20
CA LEU A 41 41.48 37.17 11.26
C LEU A 41 40.48 38.33 11.09
N HIS A 42 40.15 38.71 9.85
CA HIS A 42 39.11 39.70 9.59
C HIS A 42 37.70 39.23 10.01
N VAL A 43 37.36 37.97 9.73
CA VAL A 43 36.07 37.40 10.18
C VAL A 43 36.04 37.27 11.70
N ALA A 44 37.11 36.77 12.31
CA ALA A 44 37.18 36.60 13.77
C ALA A 44 37.04 37.93 14.51
N THR A 45 37.73 38.99 14.06
CA THR A 45 37.56 40.35 14.62
C THR A 45 36.15 40.88 14.42
N THR A 46 35.52 40.62 13.26
CA THR A 46 34.13 41.03 13.03
C THR A 46 33.17 40.31 13.99
N LEU A 47 33.35 39.01 14.20
CA LEU A 47 32.52 38.23 15.13
C LEU A 47 32.73 38.66 16.59
N GLU A 48 33.94 39.05 16.97
CA GLU A 48 34.23 39.55 18.32
C GLU A 48 33.52 40.89 18.62
N THR A 49 33.30 41.73 17.59
CA THR A 49 32.49 42.95 17.75
C THR A 49 30.99 42.67 17.90
N LEU A 50 30.52 41.47 17.57
CA LEU A 50 29.13 41.09 17.79
C LEU A 50 28.93 40.80 19.27
N ARG A 51 28.03 41.58 19.89
CA ARG A 51 27.71 41.46 21.31
C ARG A 51 27.36 40.00 21.64
N PRO A 52 27.98 39.38 22.66
CA PRO A 52 27.60 38.04 23.08
C PRO A 52 26.11 38.05 23.43
N VAL A 53 25.36 37.11 22.85
CA VAL A 53 23.95 36.92 23.16
C VAL A 53 23.88 36.44 24.60
N GLU A 54 23.33 37.27 25.49
CA GLU A 54 23.05 36.85 26.86
C GLU A 54 22.11 35.65 26.81
N THR A 55 22.59 34.49 27.25
CA THR A 55 21.73 33.33 27.44
C THR A 55 20.76 33.62 28.59
N PRO A 56 19.46 33.30 28.46
CA PRO A 56 18.50 33.51 29.53
C PRO A 56 18.95 32.81 30.82
N ALA A 57 18.69 33.43 31.98
CA ALA A 57 18.95 32.81 33.27
C ALA A 57 18.19 31.48 33.39
N VAL A 58 18.75 30.49 34.09
CA VAL A 58 18.11 29.16 34.24
C VAL A 58 16.70 29.28 34.85
N GLU A 59 16.49 30.27 35.72
CA GLU A 59 15.18 30.56 36.33
C GLU A 59 14.14 31.06 35.32
N SER A 60 14.52 31.88 34.34
CA SER A 60 13.58 32.37 33.32
C SER A 60 13.12 31.25 32.39
N LEU A 61 14.01 30.30 32.06
CA LEU A 61 13.64 29.12 31.27
C LEU A 61 12.61 28.23 31.96
N VAL A 62 12.68 28.10 33.29
CA VAL A 62 11.71 27.33 34.07
C VAL A 62 10.37 28.05 34.12
N SER A 63 10.36 29.38 34.30
CA SER A 63 9.13 30.18 34.26
C SER A 63 8.44 30.09 32.90
N ASP A 64 9.18 30.33 31.81
CA ASP A 64 8.66 30.30 30.44
C ASP A 64 8.08 28.93 30.10
N ARG A 65 8.73 27.84 30.55
CA ARG A 65 8.22 26.48 30.37
C ARG A 65 6.89 26.29 31.08
N ASN A 66 6.77 26.75 32.32
CA ASN A 66 5.55 26.59 33.11
C ASN A 66 4.40 27.39 32.50
N ASP A 67 4.67 28.62 32.05
CA ASP A 67 3.69 29.49 31.38
C ASP A 67 3.21 28.87 30.06
N PHE A 68 4.13 28.31 29.26
CA PHE A 68 3.79 27.58 28.05
C PHE A 68 2.91 26.36 28.32
N LEU A 69 3.22 25.56 29.35
CA LEU A 69 2.44 24.38 29.70
C LEU A 69 1.03 24.74 30.21
N ALA A 70 0.90 25.85 30.94
CA ALA A 70 -0.39 26.38 31.36
C ALA A 70 -1.23 26.77 30.13
N GLN A 71 -0.63 27.45 29.15
CA GLN A 71 -1.30 27.86 27.92
C GLN A 71 -1.71 26.66 27.04
N VAL A 72 -0.87 25.62 26.93
CA VAL A 72 -1.21 24.38 26.22
C VAL A 72 -2.42 23.69 26.85
N THR A 73 -2.50 23.69 28.18
CA THR A 73 -3.63 23.09 28.92
C THR A 73 -4.93 23.83 28.62
N GLU A 74 -4.90 25.16 28.52
CA GLU A 74 -6.06 25.98 28.17
C GLU A 74 -6.50 25.77 26.70
N LEU A 75 -5.54 25.62 25.78
CA LEU A 75 -5.80 25.40 24.35
C LEU A 75 -6.32 23.98 24.02
N GLN A 76 -6.10 22.99 24.88
CA GLN A 76 -6.60 21.62 24.68
C GLN A 76 -8.14 21.49 24.78
N LEU A 77 -8.85 22.53 25.17
CA LEU A 77 -10.33 22.53 25.27
C LEU A 77 -11.05 22.56 23.92
N GLN A 78 -10.34 22.72 22.80
CA GLN A 78 -10.92 22.55 21.47
C GLN A 78 -10.39 21.28 20.81
N PRO A 79 -11.14 20.17 20.86
CA PRO A 79 -10.78 18.97 20.12
C PRO A 79 -10.78 19.32 18.63
N VAL A 80 -9.61 19.36 18.01
CA VAL A 80 -9.50 19.34 16.55
C VAL A 80 -10.29 18.14 16.04
N SER A 81 -11.21 18.38 15.12
CA SER A 81 -12.14 17.36 14.63
C SER A 81 -11.37 16.07 14.32
N PRO A 82 -11.82 14.90 14.80
CA PRO A 82 -11.10 13.66 14.59
C PRO A 82 -10.85 13.49 13.09
N THR A 83 -9.59 13.21 12.76
CA THR A 83 -9.14 13.03 11.38
C THR A 83 -10.04 11.99 10.70
N PRO A 84 -10.27 12.11 9.37
CA PRO A 84 -11.17 11.22 8.65
C PRO A 84 -10.86 9.73 8.86
N ILE A 85 -9.59 9.40 9.14
CA ILE A 85 -9.12 8.05 9.47
C ILE A 85 -9.69 7.55 10.81
N VAL A 86 -9.78 8.41 11.83
CA VAL A 86 -10.36 8.06 13.14
C VAL A 86 -11.87 7.86 13.03
N ARG A 87 -12.56 8.72 12.26
CA ARG A 87 -13.99 8.55 11.96
C ARG A 87 -14.30 7.26 11.22
N LEU A 88 -13.47 6.90 10.23
CA LEU A 88 -13.61 5.64 9.50
C LEU A 88 -13.39 4.44 10.43
N LYS A 89 -12.37 4.49 11.30
CA LYS A 89 -12.08 3.44 12.28
C LYS A 89 -13.24 3.23 13.25
N ASP A 90 -13.82 4.30 13.77
CA ASP A 90 -14.96 4.21 14.71
C ASP A 90 -16.25 3.76 14.03
N TRP A 91 -16.50 4.18 12.79
CA TRP A 91 -17.62 3.66 12.00
C TRP A 91 -17.46 2.16 11.71
N ILE A 92 -16.27 1.72 11.29
CA ILE A 92 -15.96 0.30 11.06
C ILE A 92 -16.12 -0.51 12.36
N SER A 93 -15.61 0.00 13.48
CA SER A 93 -15.69 -0.71 14.76
C SER A 93 -17.13 -0.82 15.26
N GLN A 94 -17.96 0.22 15.11
CA GLN A 94 -19.38 0.21 15.50
C GLN A 94 -20.25 -0.64 14.57
N GLN A 95 -19.95 -0.67 13.27
CA GLN A 95 -20.69 -1.45 12.28
C GLN A 95 -20.39 -2.96 12.41
N LEU A 96 -19.13 -3.33 12.65
CA LEU A 96 -18.71 -4.74 12.76
C LEU A 96 -19.00 -5.36 14.13
N SER A 97 -19.07 -4.57 15.20
CA SER A 97 -19.36 -5.09 16.55
C SER A 97 -20.86 -5.36 16.81
N ARG A 98 -21.75 -5.05 15.86
CA ARG A 98 -23.18 -5.44 15.93
C ARG A 98 -23.47 -6.87 15.46
N SER A 99 -22.47 -7.59 14.92
CA SER A 99 -22.63 -8.98 14.46
C SER A 99 -21.65 -9.92 15.17
N SER A 100 -21.77 -10.05 16.48
CA SER A 100 -21.30 -11.26 17.19
C SER A 100 -21.93 -11.39 18.57
N SER A 101 -23.24 -11.64 18.61
CA SER A 101 -23.77 -12.50 19.66
C SER A 101 -23.25 -13.92 19.39
N THR A 102 -22.28 -14.37 20.17
CA THR A 102 -22.23 -15.67 20.88
C THR A 102 -20.78 -15.90 21.30
N SER A 103 -20.59 -15.91 22.61
CA SER A 103 -19.40 -16.35 23.30
C SER A 103 -19.04 -17.79 22.96
N THR A 104 -17.85 -18.02 22.42
CA THR A 104 -17.10 -19.27 22.62
C THR A 104 -15.63 -18.96 22.85
N PRO A 105 -15.01 -19.46 23.95
CA PRO A 105 -13.59 -19.36 24.15
C PRO A 105 -12.94 -20.62 23.54
N GLN A 106 -12.43 -20.55 22.30
CA GLN A 106 -11.59 -21.64 21.81
C GLN A 106 -10.54 -21.22 20.76
N GLN A 107 -9.29 -21.53 21.13
CA GLN A 107 -8.10 -21.79 20.32
C GLN A 107 -7.49 -20.67 19.45
N LYS A 108 -6.32 -20.21 19.94
CA LYS A 108 -5.32 -19.35 19.30
C LYS A 108 -4.77 -19.83 17.94
N GLU A 109 -5.18 -20.98 17.43
CA GLU A 109 -4.70 -21.52 16.14
C GLU A 109 -5.63 -21.19 14.96
N ILE A 110 -6.95 -21.15 15.16
CA ILE A 110 -7.90 -20.90 14.07
C ILE A 110 -7.82 -19.44 13.58
N ARG A 111 -7.47 -18.51 14.48
CA ARG A 111 -7.33 -17.08 14.15
C ARG A 111 -6.23 -16.78 13.13
N LYS A 112 -5.15 -17.57 13.12
CA LYS A 112 -4.07 -17.37 12.16
C LYS A 112 -4.52 -17.77 10.75
N MET A 113 -5.19 -18.92 10.61
CA MET A 113 -5.70 -19.35 9.30
C MET A 113 -6.88 -18.52 8.82
N SER A 114 -7.82 -18.13 9.70
CA SER A 114 -8.94 -17.27 9.29
C SER A 114 -8.50 -15.85 8.90
N ALA A 115 -7.48 -15.30 9.58
CA ALA A 115 -6.89 -14.01 9.18
C ALA A 115 -6.13 -14.10 7.85
N LEU A 116 -5.46 -15.23 7.55
CA LEU A 116 -4.81 -15.44 6.26
C LEU A 116 -5.84 -15.59 5.12
N ILE A 117 -6.91 -16.34 5.34
CA ILE A 117 -8.01 -16.50 4.38
C ILE A 117 -8.69 -15.14 4.13
N LEU A 118 -8.97 -14.37 5.18
CA LEU A 118 -9.58 -13.05 5.05
C LEU A 118 -8.65 -12.06 4.32
N LYS A 119 -7.35 -12.08 4.58
CA LYS A 119 -6.36 -11.28 3.85
C LYS A 119 -6.29 -11.70 2.38
N ALA A 120 -6.28 -12.99 2.09
CA ALA A 120 -6.29 -13.50 0.71
C ALA A 120 -7.56 -13.09 -0.03
N ALA A 121 -8.73 -13.20 0.61
CA ALA A 121 -10.00 -12.76 0.06
C ALA A 121 -10.04 -11.24 -0.18
N LEU A 122 -9.51 -10.43 0.74
CA LEU A 122 -9.41 -8.98 0.56
C LEU A 122 -8.46 -8.60 -0.57
N ILE A 123 -7.31 -9.27 -0.69
CA ILE A 123 -6.38 -9.09 -1.81
C ILE A 123 -7.06 -9.49 -3.11
N LEU A 124 -7.82 -10.59 -3.13
CA LEU A 124 -8.61 -11.00 -4.29
C LEU A 124 -9.65 -9.91 -4.63
N VAL A 125 -10.41 -9.43 -3.67
CA VAL A 125 -11.40 -8.36 -3.89
C VAL A 125 -10.73 -7.05 -4.32
N PHE A 126 -9.53 -6.72 -3.85
CA PHE A 126 -8.82 -5.51 -4.32
C PHE A 126 -8.18 -5.69 -5.70
N ALA A 127 -7.55 -6.84 -5.96
CA ALA A 127 -6.92 -7.16 -7.23
C ALA A 127 -7.96 -7.32 -8.35
N PHE A 128 -9.13 -7.89 -8.03
CA PHE A 128 -10.20 -8.15 -8.99
C PHE A 128 -11.35 -7.12 -8.94
N GLY A 129 -11.53 -6.41 -7.83
CA GLY A 129 -12.60 -5.42 -7.63
C GLY A 129 -12.19 -3.96 -7.84
N SER A 130 -10.89 -3.64 -7.94
CA SER A 130 -10.44 -2.30 -8.40
C SER A 130 -10.70 -2.06 -9.88
N LEU A 131 -11.02 -3.11 -10.65
CA LEU A 131 -11.47 -3.02 -12.04
C LEU A 131 -12.90 -3.58 -12.15
N GLY A 132 -13.91 -2.72 -12.04
CA GLY A 132 -15.27 -3.08 -12.49
C GLY A 132 -15.36 -3.46 -13.98
N GLY A 133 -14.28 -3.32 -14.76
CA GLY A 133 -14.20 -3.65 -16.18
C GLY A 133 -13.74 -5.08 -16.54
N THR A 134 -13.15 -5.85 -15.62
CA THR A 134 -12.66 -7.21 -15.95
C THR A 134 -13.79 -8.23 -16.11
N LEU A 135 -14.92 -8.02 -15.41
CA LEU A 135 -16.09 -8.90 -15.48
C LEU A 135 -16.70 -8.95 -16.88
N ALA A 136 -16.81 -7.80 -17.57
CA ALA A 136 -17.33 -7.73 -18.93
C ALA A 136 -16.33 -8.32 -19.95
N ALA A 137 -15.03 -8.04 -19.79
CA ALA A 137 -14.00 -8.57 -20.68
C ALA A 137 -13.79 -10.09 -20.53
N ALA A 138 -13.99 -10.65 -19.33
CA ALA A 138 -13.87 -12.08 -19.09
C ALA A 138 -14.97 -12.90 -19.80
N ALA A 139 -16.18 -12.37 -19.93
CA ALA A 139 -17.27 -13.05 -20.62
C ALA A 139 -16.96 -13.29 -22.12
N ASP A 140 -16.33 -12.31 -22.77
CA ASP A 140 -15.98 -12.37 -24.20
C ASP A 140 -14.56 -12.93 -24.47
N SER A 141 -13.91 -13.43 -23.42
CA SER A 141 -12.53 -13.88 -23.47
C SER A 141 -12.36 -15.20 -24.24
N LEU A 142 -11.27 -15.30 -25.01
CA LEU A 142 -10.87 -16.50 -25.74
C LEU A 142 -9.87 -17.34 -24.92
N PRO A 143 -9.72 -18.64 -25.20
CA PRO A 143 -8.82 -19.54 -24.46
C PRO A 143 -7.37 -19.08 -24.31
N ASP A 144 -6.84 -18.34 -25.28
CA ASP A 144 -5.47 -17.80 -25.26
C ASP A 144 -5.32 -16.55 -24.36
N SER A 145 -6.43 -15.96 -23.91
CA SER A 145 -6.39 -14.74 -23.10
C SER A 145 -6.10 -15.02 -21.62
N ALA A 146 -5.37 -14.11 -20.97
CA ALA A 146 -5.00 -14.22 -19.56
C ALA A 146 -6.20 -14.27 -18.59
N VAL A 147 -7.37 -13.76 -18.99
CA VAL A 147 -8.59 -13.73 -18.16
C VAL A 147 -9.51 -14.93 -18.40
N TYR A 148 -9.19 -15.83 -19.32
CA TYR A 148 -10.00 -17.02 -19.61
C TYR A 148 -10.20 -17.98 -18.42
N PRO A 149 -9.20 -18.23 -17.55
CA PRO A 149 -9.41 -19.03 -16.34
C PRO A 149 -10.51 -18.45 -15.42
N LEU A 150 -10.68 -17.13 -15.41
CA LEU A 150 -11.74 -16.47 -14.65
C LEU A 150 -13.12 -16.76 -15.25
N LYS A 151 -13.25 -16.78 -16.59
CA LYS A 151 -14.49 -17.20 -17.28
C LYS A 151 -14.92 -18.61 -16.83
N LEU A 152 -13.99 -19.56 -16.88
CA LEU A 152 -14.25 -20.94 -16.44
C LEU A 152 -14.67 -21.02 -14.96
N ALA A 153 -14.03 -20.24 -14.09
CA ALA A 153 -14.39 -20.20 -12.68
C ALA A 153 -15.81 -19.65 -12.45
N MET A 154 -16.22 -18.62 -13.20
CA MET A 154 -17.58 -18.08 -13.15
C MET A 154 -18.63 -19.06 -13.68
N GLU A 155 -18.33 -19.75 -14.78
CA GLU A 155 -19.19 -20.80 -15.33
C GLU A 155 -19.39 -21.93 -14.31
N GLN A 156 -18.31 -22.38 -13.67
CA GLN A 156 -18.36 -23.41 -12.62
C GLN A 156 -19.14 -22.95 -11.39
N ALA A 157 -18.95 -21.72 -10.94
CA ALA A 157 -19.73 -21.16 -9.84
C ALA A 157 -21.22 -21.15 -10.17
N ARG A 158 -21.60 -20.76 -11.40
CA ARG A 158 -22.99 -20.76 -11.84
C ARG A 158 -23.62 -22.14 -11.81
N LEU A 159 -22.88 -23.18 -12.21
CA LEU A 159 -23.34 -24.57 -12.10
C LEU A 159 -23.56 -24.98 -10.64
N THR A 160 -22.64 -24.62 -9.74
CA THR A 160 -22.74 -24.95 -8.30
C THR A 160 -23.93 -24.28 -7.62
N PHE A 161 -24.40 -23.13 -8.11
CA PHE A 161 -25.60 -22.47 -7.58
C PHE A 161 -26.93 -23.00 -8.14
N SER A 162 -26.90 -23.83 -9.20
CA SER A 162 -28.11 -24.42 -9.77
C SER A 162 -28.35 -25.82 -9.20
N ASN A 163 -29.47 -26.03 -8.51
CA ASN A 163 -29.81 -27.33 -7.90
C ASN A 163 -30.76 -28.19 -8.76
N ASP A 164 -31.27 -27.67 -9.88
CA ASP A 164 -32.17 -28.41 -10.77
C ASP A 164 -31.38 -29.08 -11.91
N PRO A 165 -31.46 -30.42 -12.07
CA PRO A 165 -30.85 -31.13 -13.20
C PRO A 165 -31.30 -30.58 -14.57
N GLY A 166 -32.55 -30.14 -14.70
CA GLY A 166 -33.08 -29.57 -15.94
C GLY A 166 -32.39 -28.25 -16.31
N GLU A 167 -32.32 -27.31 -15.38
CA GLU A 167 -31.58 -26.06 -15.55
C GLU A 167 -30.08 -26.28 -15.75
N GLN A 168 -29.45 -27.19 -15.02
CA GLN A 168 -28.03 -27.53 -15.24
C GLN A 168 -27.80 -28.07 -16.66
N ALA A 169 -28.71 -28.91 -17.19
CA ALA A 169 -28.61 -29.40 -18.57
C ALA A 169 -28.61 -28.25 -19.59
N LYS A 170 -29.49 -27.26 -19.42
CA LYS A 170 -29.54 -26.06 -20.27
C LYS A 170 -28.25 -25.23 -20.18
N MET A 171 -27.72 -25.05 -18.96
CA MET A 171 -26.45 -24.33 -18.77
C MET A 171 -25.29 -25.04 -19.47
N HIS A 172 -25.18 -26.37 -19.35
CA HIS A 172 -24.17 -27.14 -20.06
C HIS A 172 -24.34 -27.02 -21.59
N LEU A 173 -25.55 -27.04 -22.15
CA LEU A 173 -25.75 -26.77 -23.58
C LEU A 173 -25.30 -25.38 -23.99
N ALA A 174 -25.61 -24.35 -23.20
CA ALA A 174 -25.18 -22.99 -23.46
C ALA A 174 -23.63 -22.89 -23.45
N PHE A 175 -22.96 -23.52 -22.48
CA PHE A 175 -21.50 -23.55 -22.46
C PHE A 175 -20.91 -24.33 -23.64
N ALA A 176 -21.51 -25.45 -24.07
CA ALA A 176 -21.07 -26.14 -25.27
C ALA A 176 -21.15 -25.23 -26.51
N GLN A 177 -22.26 -24.50 -26.67
CA GLN A 177 -22.44 -23.53 -27.75
C GLN A 177 -21.40 -22.40 -27.68
N GLU A 178 -21.10 -21.87 -26.50
CA GLU A 178 -20.04 -20.88 -26.30
C GLU A 178 -18.67 -21.42 -26.75
N ARG A 179 -18.30 -22.64 -26.36
CA ARG A 179 -17.05 -23.27 -26.81
C ARG A 179 -17.01 -23.43 -28.33
N THR A 180 -18.15 -23.73 -28.98
CA THR A 180 -18.24 -23.73 -30.45
C THR A 180 -17.99 -22.35 -31.04
N GLN A 181 -18.58 -21.29 -30.47
CA GLN A 181 -18.33 -19.92 -30.94
C GLN A 181 -16.87 -19.50 -30.75
N GLU A 182 -16.25 -19.87 -29.64
CA GLU A 182 -14.82 -19.63 -29.41
C GLU A 182 -13.96 -20.32 -30.47
N MET A 183 -14.26 -21.58 -30.82
CA MET A 183 -13.59 -22.28 -31.91
C MET A 183 -13.76 -21.55 -33.26
N VAL A 184 -14.95 -21.04 -33.56
CA VAL A 184 -15.20 -20.25 -34.77
C VAL A 184 -14.38 -18.96 -34.78
N ARG A 185 -14.30 -18.27 -33.64
CA ARG A 185 -13.52 -17.02 -33.51
C ARG A 185 -12.02 -17.26 -33.61
N LEU A 186 -11.51 -18.36 -33.05
CA LEU A 186 -10.11 -18.77 -33.21
C LEU A 186 -9.81 -19.12 -34.68
N ALA A 187 -10.69 -19.90 -35.33
CA ALA A 187 -10.55 -20.23 -36.74
C ALA A 187 -10.58 -18.98 -37.63
N ALA A 188 -11.43 -17.99 -37.31
CA ALA A 188 -11.47 -16.71 -38.02
C ALA A 188 -10.16 -15.88 -37.88
N LYS A 189 -9.37 -16.13 -36.82
CA LYS A 189 -8.03 -15.55 -36.63
C LYS A 189 -6.91 -16.37 -37.27
N GLY A 190 -7.23 -17.53 -37.87
CA GLY A 190 -6.24 -18.47 -38.39
C GLY A 190 -5.58 -19.33 -37.30
N GLU A 191 -6.14 -19.33 -36.09
CA GLU A 191 -5.65 -20.14 -34.97
C GLU A 191 -6.41 -21.49 -34.92
N VAL A 192 -5.69 -22.54 -34.54
CA VAL A 192 -6.28 -23.87 -34.37
C VAL A 192 -6.78 -24.02 -32.93
N PRO A 193 -8.05 -24.42 -32.71
CA PRO A 193 -8.55 -24.77 -31.39
C PRO A 193 -7.67 -25.80 -30.68
N ASP A 194 -7.31 -25.51 -29.43
CA ASP A 194 -6.62 -26.47 -28.57
C ASP A 194 -7.51 -27.69 -28.25
N GLU A 195 -6.90 -28.84 -28.03
CA GLU A 195 -7.59 -30.09 -27.70
C GLU A 195 -8.44 -29.93 -26.43
N ALA A 196 -7.94 -29.18 -25.44
CA ALA A 196 -8.68 -28.91 -24.20
C ALA A 196 -10.00 -28.17 -24.46
N LEU A 197 -10.07 -27.31 -25.49
CA LEU A 197 -11.30 -26.61 -25.87
C LEU A 197 -12.34 -27.60 -26.40
N LEU A 198 -11.91 -28.51 -27.28
CA LEU A 198 -12.76 -29.54 -27.86
C LEU A 198 -13.27 -30.51 -26.78
N THR A 199 -12.39 -30.98 -25.89
CA THR A 199 -12.77 -31.87 -24.79
C THR A 199 -13.79 -31.22 -23.86
N ARG A 200 -13.66 -29.92 -23.57
CA ARG A 200 -14.64 -29.18 -22.76
C ARG A 200 -16.01 -29.13 -23.45
N MET A 201 -16.05 -28.78 -24.73
CA MET A 201 -17.30 -28.80 -25.51
C MET A 201 -17.98 -30.18 -25.44
N GLN A 202 -17.24 -31.25 -25.74
CA GLN A 202 -17.75 -32.62 -25.69
C GLN A 202 -18.25 -33.01 -24.29
N THR A 203 -17.53 -32.59 -23.25
CA THR A 203 -17.93 -32.82 -21.86
C THR A 203 -19.24 -32.11 -21.55
N HIS A 204 -19.37 -30.84 -21.91
CA HIS A 204 -20.61 -30.10 -21.71
C HIS A 204 -21.79 -30.76 -22.45
N MET A 205 -21.63 -31.17 -23.71
CA MET A 205 -22.70 -31.85 -24.46
C MET A 205 -23.10 -33.18 -23.79
N ARG A 206 -22.12 -34.01 -23.43
CA ARG A 206 -22.37 -35.30 -22.76
C ARG A 206 -23.09 -35.12 -21.43
N THR A 207 -22.63 -34.18 -20.60
CA THR A 207 -23.24 -33.90 -19.29
C THR A 207 -24.64 -33.32 -19.45
N ALA A 208 -24.88 -32.46 -20.44
CA ALA A 208 -26.21 -31.96 -20.75
C ALA A 208 -27.19 -33.09 -21.08
N TYR A 209 -26.81 -34.03 -21.94
CA TYR A 209 -27.66 -35.18 -22.27
C TYR A 209 -27.96 -36.06 -21.05
N GLN A 210 -26.95 -36.29 -20.19
CA GLN A 210 -27.12 -37.07 -18.97
C GLN A 210 -28.09 -36.41 -17.98
N LEU A 211 -27.95 -35.11 -17.76
CA LEU A 211 -28.80 -34.33 -16.86
C LEU A 211 -30.23 -34.18 -17.40
N ALA A 212 -30.38 -33.95 -18.71
CA ALA A 212 -31.69 -33.89 -19.35
C ALA A 212 -32.45 -35.23 -19.21
N ALA A 213 -31.75 -36.35 -19.34
CA ALA A 213 -32.33 -37.67 -19.12
C ALA A 213 -32.73 -37.93 -17.66
N GLN A 214 -32.04 -37.31 -16.68
CA GLN A 214 -32.41 -37.39 -15.26
C GLN A 214 -33.63 -36.52 -14.95
N ALA A 215 -33.66 -35.28 -15.44
CA ALA A 215 -34.80 -34.37 -15.27
C ALA A 215 -36.11 -34.99 -15.82
N GLY A 216 -36.02 -35.66 -16.96
CA GLY A 216 -37.17 -36.38 -17.52
C GLY A 216 -37.65 -37.55 -16.65
N LYS A 217 -36.76 -38.23 -15.92
CA LYS A 217 -37.13 -39.31 -14.99
C LYS A 217 -37.77 -38.77 -13.71
N GLU A 218 -37.25 -37.66 -13.17
CA GLU A 218 -37.82 -37.01 -11.98
C GLU A 218 -39.22 -36.48 -12.25
N GLN A 219 -39.48 -35.94 -13.44
CA GLN A 219 -40.82 -35.52 -13.86
C GLN A 219 -41.81 -36.68 -13.98
N ILE A 220 -41.36 -37.88 -14.34
CA ILE A 220 -42.22 -39.07 -14.43
C ILE A 220 -42.51 -39.65 -13.04
N GLN A 221 -41.59 -39.52 -12.08
CA GLN A 221 -41.76 -40.03 -10.71
C GLN A 221 -42.54 -39.08 -9.79
N GLY A 222 -42.67 -37.81 -10.16
CA GLY A 222 -43.47 -36.81 -9.43
C GLY A 222 -44.96 -36.78 -9.80
N LEU A 223 -45.44 -37.72 -10.62
CA LEU A 223 -46.84 -37.95 -11.00
C LEU A 223 -47.35 -39.24 -10.34
#